data_AF-A0A4U9HQP0-F1
#
_entry.id   AF-A0A4U9HQP0-F1
#
_cell.length_a   1.000
_cell.length_b   1.000
_cell.length_c   1.000
_cell.angle_alpha   90.00
_cell.angle_beta   90.00
_cell.angle_gamma   90.00
#
_symmetry.space_group_name_H-M   'P 1'
#
loop_
_entity.id
_entity.type
_entity.pdbx_description
1 polymer ?
#
loop_
_entity_poly.entity_id
_entity_poly.type
_entity_poly.pdbx_seq_one_letter_code
_entity_poly.pdbx_strand_id
1 'polypeptide(L)' 'MWVFVHTSTVTHYQVVSELLQAGVHVCVDKPLADNLADAERLIDLAAQKKLTLMVGL' A
#
# COMPACT_ATOMS: atom_id res chain seq x y z
N MET A 1 2.01 -1.99 -14.42
CA MET A 1 1.94 -3.38 -13.90
C MET A 1 1.33 -3.32 -12.51
N TRP A 2 0.51 -4.29 -12.15
CA TRP A 2 -0.15 -4.36 -10.83
C TRP A 2 0.48 -5.44 -9.98
N VAL A 3 0.59 -5.19 -8.68
CA VAL A 3 1.02 -6.18 -7.69
C VAL A 3 -0.04 -6.32 -6.60
N PHE A 4 -0.32 -7.56 -6.23
CA PHE A 4 -1.25 -7.92 -5.18
C PHE A 4 -0.48 -8.35 -3.93
N VAL A 5 -0.72 -7.70 -2.80
CA VAL A 5 0.00 -7.93 -1.54
C VAL A 5 -0.91 -8.65 -0.55
N HIS A 6 -0.59 -9.93 -0.29
CA HIS A 6 -1.24 -10.79 0.70
C HIS A 6 -0.19 -11.23 1.72
N THR A 7 0.24 -10.32 2.58
CA THR A 7 1.23 -10.59 3.63
C THR A 7 0.60 -10.40 5.01
N SER A 8 1.37 -10.53 6.10
CA SER A 8 0.84 -10.15 7.40
C SER A 8 0.59 -8.64 7.44
N THR A 9 -0.46 -8.20 8.12
CA THR A 9 -0.78 -6.78 8.32
C THR A 9 0.43 -5.95 8.77
N VAL A 10 1.26 -6.51 9.66
CA VAL A 10 2.45 -5.81 10.19
C VAL A 10 3.49 -5.48 9.12
N THR A 11 3.50 -6.20 7.99
CA THR A 11 4.41 -5.94 6.87
C THR A 11 3.79 -5.11 5.76
N HIS A 12 2.48 -4.82 5.81
CA HIS A 12 1.79 -4.10 4.73
C HIS A 12 2.42 -2.74 4.47
N TYR A 13 2.71 -1.97 5.52
CA TYR A 13 3.31 -0.64 5.36
C TYR A 13 4.62 -0.69 4.59
N GLN A 14 5.53 -1.57 4.99
CA GLN A 14 6.84 -1.68 4.36
C GLN A 14 6.71 -2.10 2.89
N VAL A 15 6.01 -3.20 2.62
CA VAL A 15 5.91 -3.77 1.26
C VAL A 15 5.19 -2.83 0.31
N VAL A 16 4.06 -2.25 0.74
CA VAL A 16 3.29 -1.32 -0.10
C VAL A 16 4.08 -0.04 -0.36
N SER A 17 4.78 0.50 0.65
CA SER A 17 5.62 1.69 0.48
C SER A 17 6.73 1.46 -0.54
N GLU A 18 7.44 0.33 -0.47
CA GLU A 18 8.50 -0.02 -1.43
C GLU A 18 7.95 -0.12 -2.87
N LEU A 19 6.80 -0.78 -3.06
CA LEU A 19 6.16 -0.92 -4.36
C LEU A 19 5.68 0.44 -4.93
N LEU A 20 5.06 1.28 -4.11
CA LEU A 20 4.64 2.62 -4.52
C LEU A 20 5.85 3.52 -4.85
N GLN A 21 6.94 3.42 -4.08
CA GLN A 21 8.17 4.15 -4.37
C GLN A 21 8.76 3.75 -5.72
N ALA A 22 8.66 2.46 -6.06
CA ALA A 22 9.07 1.88 -7.34
C ALA A 22 8.13 2.19 -8.52
N GLY A 23 7.02 2.92 -8.31
CA GLY A 23 6.12 3.30 -9.40
C GLY A 23 5.06 2.24 -9.75
N VAL A 24 4.74 1.33 -8.83
CA VAL A 24 3.84 0.20 -9.08
C VAL A 24 2.45 0.44 -8.48
N HIS A 25 1.40 0.12 -9.23
CA HIS A 25 0.03 0.13 -8.70
C HIS A 25 -0.16 -1.08 -7.77
N VAL A 26 -0.74 -0.84 -6.60
CA VAL A 26 -0.84 -1.86 -5.54
C VAL A 26 -2.31 -2.12 -5.19
N CYS A 27 -2.64 -3.40 -5.08
CA CYS A 27 -3.84 -3.87 -4.38
C CYS A 27 -3.37 -4.67 -3.16
N VAL A 28 -3.79 -4.31 -1.96
CA VAL A 28 -3.36 -4.95 -0.70
C VAL A 28 -4.56 -5.42 0.10
N ASP A 29 -4.47 -6.57 0.74
CA ASP A 29 -5.53 -7.06 1.61
C ASP A 29 -5.82 -6.10 2.76
N LYS A 30 -7.06 -6.12 3.25
CA LYS A 30 -7.37 -5.43 4.50
C LYS A 30 -6.72 -6.14 5.70
N PRO A 31 -6.43 -5.39 6.78
CA PRO A 31 -6.38 -3.92 6.83
C PRO A 31 -5.16 -3.37 6.05
N LEU A 32 -5.27 -2.13 5.55
CA LEU A 32 -4.20 -1.47 4.77
C LEU A 32 -2.86 -1.39 5.52
N ALA A 33 -2.90 -1.16 6.83
CA ALA A 33 -1.73 -1.17 7.71
C ALA A 33 -2.18 -1.51 9.15
N ASP A 34 -1.21 -1.77 10.03
CA ASP A 34 -1.45 -2.12 11.44
C ASP A 34 -1.95 -0.93 12.28
N ASN A 35 -1.69 0.30 11.84
CA ASN A 35 -2.15 1.52 12.49
C ASN A 35 -2.57 2.58 11.47
N LEU A 36 -3.37 3.55 11.94
CA LEU A 36 -3.94 4.60 11.09
C LEU A 36 -2.88 5.50 10.46
N ALA A 37 -1.85 5.88 11.22
CA ALA A 37 -0.81 6.80 10.74
C ALA A 37 -0.02 6.21 9.56
N ASP A 38 0.26 4.90 9.58
CA ASP A 38 0.92 4.21 8.48
C ASP A 38 0.00 4.09 7.25
N ALA A 39 -1.30 3.85 7.46
CA ALA A 39 -2.28 3.84 6.38
C ALA A 39 -2.39 5.21 5.68
N GLU A 40 -2.44 6.30 6.44
CA GLU A 40 -2.46 7.68 5.92
C GLU A 40 -1.22 7.98 5.08
N ARG A 41 -0.03 7.60 5.57
CA ARG A 41 1.22 7.78 4.82
C ARG A 41 1.23 7.03 3.49
N LEU A 42 0.64 5.84 3.40
CA LEU A 42 0.54 5.09 2.13
C LEU A 42 -0.41 5.77 1.14
N ILE A 43 -1.52 6.33 1.62
CA ILE A 43 -2.48 7.08 0.80
C ILE A 43 -1.81 8.32 0.22
N ASP A 44 -1.11 9.09 1.05
CA ASP A 44 -0.37 10.28 0.63
C ASP A 44 0.72 9.93 -0.39
N LEU A 45 1.48 8.86 -0.14
CA LEU A 45 2.52 8.38 -1.04
C LEU A 45 1.96 7.98 -2.40
N ALA A 46 0.84 7.24 -2.44
CA ALA A 46 0.19 6.85 -3.68
C ALA A 46 -0.30 8.08 -4.47
N ALA A 47 -0.90 9.06 -3.78
CA ALA A 47 -1.34 10.31 -4.40
C ALA A 47 -0.18 11.12 -4.99
N GLN A 48 0.92 11.28 -4.22
CA GLN A 48 2.13 11.98 -4.67
C GLN A 48 2.75 11.32 -5.91
N LYS A 49 2.78 9.98 -5.93
CA LYS A 49 3.33 9.18 -7.04
C LYS A 49 2.37 9.03 -8.22
N LYS A 50 1.11 9.52 -8.10
CA LYS A 50 0.03 9.33 -9.08
C LYS A 50 -0.23 7.85 -9.39
N LEU A 51 -0.17 7.02 -8.35
CA LEU A 51 -0.43 5.59 -8.41
C LEU A 51 -1.78 5.25 -7.80
N THR A 52 -2.32 4.11 -8.20
CA THR A 52 -3.54 3.57 -7.60
C THR A 52 -3.15 2.64 -6.47
N LEU A 53 -3.66 2.95 -5.27
CA LEU A 53 -3.62 2.09 -4.11
C LEU A 53 -5.04 1.64 -3.81
N MET A 54 -5.29 0.34 -3.90
CA MET A 54 -6.57 -0.29 -3.62
C MET A 54 -6.45 -1.20 -2.39
N VAL A 55 -7.48 -1.21 -1.55
CA VAL A 55 -7.62 -2.17 -0.45
C VAL A 55 -8.61 -3.25 -0.86
N GLY A 56 -8.14 -4.49 -0.93
CA GLY A 56 -8.91 -5.69 -1.23
C GLY A 56 -9.61 -6.27 0.00
N LEU A 57 -10.61 -7.11 -0.24
CA LEU A 57 -11.39 -7.81 0.79
C LEU A 57 -10.54 -8.81 1.58
#